data_AF-A0A3N5RV10-F1
#
_entry.id   AF-A0A3N5RV10-F1
#
_cell.length_a   1.000
_cell.length_b   1.000
_cell.length_c   1.000
_cell.angle_alpha   90.00
_cell.angle_beta   90.00
_cell.angle_gamma   90.00
#
_symmetry.space_group_name_H-M   'P 1'
#
loop_
_entity.id
_entity.type
_entity.pdbx_description
1 polymer ?
#
loop_
_entity_poly.entity_id
_entity_poly.type
_entity_poly.pdbx_seq_one_letter_code
_entity_poly.pdbx_strand_id
1 'polypeptide(L)'
;MNAWRRVVLLAVFSASVLLVAGCGGLKGEFAVKRPFSDEYRRVSGIPEFSAAERVAWVYVFSKVTEEHTIGVILMKKELVWVDVSTRTERIDVMQKVIYGEIEGLEKGSYRQLIAEKGKILGEMEFLVYNETDDENADADVAEQK
;
A
#
# COMPACT_ATOMS: atom_id res chain seq x y z
N MET A 1 -5.37 -34.51 42.69
CA MET A 1 -5.69 -33.43 41.73
C MET A 1 -7.15 -33.56 41.33
N ASN A 2 -7.98 -32.63 41.80
CA ASN A 2 -9.44 -32.74 41.74
C ASN A 2 -9.91 -32.72 40.28
N ALA A 3 -10.87 -33.58 39.93
CA ALA A 3 -11.39 -33.72 38.56
C ALA A 3 -11.79 -32.37 37.93
N TRP A 4 -12.26 -31.44 38.75
CA TRP A 4 -12.57 -30.06 38.37
C TRP A 4 -11.35 -29.30 37.79
N ARG A 5 -10.16 -29.41 38.39
CA ARG A 5 -8.94 -28.77 37.86
C ARG A 5 -8.54 -29.33 36.50
N ARG A 6 -8.81 -30.62 36.23
CA ARG A 6 -8.51 -31.26 34.94
C ARG A 6 -9.48 -30.80 33.85
N VAL A 7 -10.76 -30.65 34.17
CA VAL A 7 -11.79 -30.14 33.24
C VAL A 7 -11.54 -28.67 32.89
N VAL A 8 -11.19 -27.84 33.87
CA VAL A 8 -10.87 -26.42 33.63
C VAL A 8 -9.60 -26.26 32.79
N LEU A 9 -8.55 -27.06 33.05
CA LEU A 9 -7.33 -27.02 32.24
C LEU A 9 -7.57 -27.47 30.79
N LEU A 10 -8.42 -28.48 30.57
CA LEU A 10 -8.80 -28.92 29.22
C LEU A 10 -9.65 -27.89 28.47
N ALA A 11 -10.55 -27.18 29.16
CA ALA A 11 -11.37 -26.11 28.58
C ALA A 11 -10.53 -24.86 28.21
N VAL A 12 -9.53 -24.53 29.01
CA VAL A 12 -8.59 -23.43 28.70
C VAL A 12 -7.67 -23.80 27.53
N PHE A 13 -7.29 -25.07 27.39
CA PHE A 13 -6.46 -25.56 26.28
C PHE A 13 -7.23 -25.73 24.96
N SER A 14 -8.55 -25.98 25.00
CA SER A 14 -9.37 -26.04 23.79
C SER A 14 -9.79 -24.66 23.27
N ALA A 15 -9.93 -23.67 24.17
CA ALA A 15 -10.25 -22.30 23.81
C ALA A 15 -9.10 -21.56 23.09
N SER A 16 -7.85 -21.98 23.27
CA SER A 16 -6.68 -21.35 22.66
C SER A 16 -6.38 -21.82 21.23
N VAL A 17 -6.96 -22.94 20.78
CA VAL A 17 -6.69 -23.52 19.44
C VAL A 17 -7.53 -22.88 18.32
N LEU A 18 -8.59 -22.13 18.65
CA LEU A 18 -9.52 -21.55 17.67
C LEU A 18 -9.08 -20.19 17.08
N LEU A 19 -7.88 -19.70 17.42
CA LEU A 19 -7.43 -18.33 17.05
C LEU A 19 -6.60 -18.23 15.75
N VAL A 20 -6.38 -19.31 14.99
CA VAL A 20 -5.49 -19.27 13.80
C VAL A 20 -6.22 -19.36 12.45
N ALA A 21 -7.55 -19.27 12.43
CA ALA A 21 -8.31 -19.12 11.19
C ALA A 21 -8.24 -17.66 10.67
N GLY A 22 -7.01 -17.14 10.50
CA GLY A 22 -6.80 -15.94 9.72
C GLY A 22 -7.19 -16.25 8.27
N CYS A 23 -8.27 -15.65 7.79
CA CYS A 23 -8.71 -15.69 6.40
C CYS A 23 -7.51 -15.56 5.45
N GLY A 24 -7.13 -16.65 4.77
CA GLY A 24 -6.08 -16.73 3.78
C GLY A 24 -6.49 -16.08 2.45
N GLY A 25 -6.90 -14.80 2.52
CA GLY A 25 -7.22 -14.01 1.34
C GLY A 25 -5.98 -13.58 0.57
N LEU A 26 -6.19 -13.12 -0.66
CA LEU A 26 -5.17 -12.53 -1.51
C LEU A 26 -4.50 -11.34 -0.79
N LYS A 27 -3.17 -11.33 -0.72
CA LYS A 27 -2.36 -10.29 -0.04
C LYS A 27 -1.06 -10.06 -0.79
N GLY A 28 -0.51 -8.86 -0.65
CA GLY A 28 0.75 -8.48 -1.26
C GLY A 28 1.40 -7.29 -0.57
N GLU A 29 2.46 -6.79 -1.19
CA GLU A 29 3.27 -5.69 -0.69
C GLU A 29 3.60 -4.72 -1.82
N PHE A 30 3.65 -3.43 -1.49
CA PHE A 30 4.15 -2.39 -2.40
C PHE A 30 5.68 -2.28 -2.33
N ALA A 31 6.28 -2.06 -3.49
CA ALA A 31 7.65 -1.59 -3.60
C ALA A 31 7.75 -0.52 -4.70
N VAL A 32 8.71 0.39 -4.54
CA VAL A 32 8.95 1.51 -5.47
C VAL A 32 10.39 1.51 -5.95
N LYS A 33 10.59 2.01 -7.16
CA LYS A 33 11.89 2.19 -7.80
C LYS A 33 11.95 3.63 -8.31
N ARG A 34 12.77 4.45 -7.64
CA ARG A 34 13.04 5.84 -8.01
C ARG A 34 13.89 5.91 -9.29
N PRO A 35 13.92 7.07 -9.98
CA PRO A 35 14.90 7.32 -11.02
C PRO A 35 16.30 7.01 -10.52
N PHE A 36 17.13 6.39 -11.37
CA PHE A 36 18.52 6.03 -11.09
C PHE A 36 18.76 4.98 -9.99
N SER A 37 17.70 4.43 -9.37
CA SER A 37 17.82 3.20 -8.59
C SER A 37 17.82 2.01 -9.54
N ASP A 38 18.58 0.95 -9.26
CA ASP A 38 18.51 -0.31 -10.00
C ASP A 38 17.44 -1.26 -9.43
N GLU A 39 17.06 -1.06 -8.16
CA GLU A 39 16.25 -1.99 -7.39
C GLU A 39 14.92 -1.37 -6.94
N TYR A 40 13.91 -2.23 -6.82
CA TYR A 40 12.68 -1.92 -6.09
C TYR A 40 12.90 -2.06 -4.60
N ARG A 41 12.46 -1.08 -3.83
CA ARG A 41 12.50 -1.11 -2.37
C ARG A 41 11.09 -1.13 -1.80
N ARG A 42 10.86 -1.99 -0.81
CA ARG A 42 9.60 -2.01 -0.07
C ARG A 42 9.29 -0.64 0.47
N VAL A 43 8.02 -0.26 0.40
CA VAL A 43 7.56 1.01 0.94
C VAL A 43 7.49 0.91 2.47
N SER A 44 8.07 1.89 3.15
CA SER A 44 7.97 2.06 4.60
C SER A 44 7.56 3.48 4.91
N GLY A 45 6.51 3.67 5.70
CA GLY A 45 5.95 4.99 5.98
C GLY A 45 5.27 5.60 4.75
N ILE A 46 5.26 6.94 4.70
CA ILE A 46 4.68 7.72 3.60
C ILE A 46 5.85 8.26 2.76
N PRO A 47 6.21 7.61 1.64
CA PRO A 47 7.27 8.12 0.78
C PRO A 47 6.87 9.44 0.12
N GLU A 48 7.87 10.26 -0.17
CA GLU A 48 7.70 11.55 -0.82
C GLU A 48 8.38 11.52 -2.19
N PHE A 49 7.68 12.02 -3.20
CA PHE A 49 8.14 12.05 -4.57
C PHE A 49 8.07 13.45 -5.16
N SER A 50 9.10 13.83 -5.91
CA SER A 50 9.09 15.10 -6.66
C SER A 50 8.09 15.01 -7.82
N ALA A 51 7.35 16.07 -8.10
CA ALA A 51 6.45 16.13 -9.25
C ALA A 51 7.21 15.99 -10.59
N ALA A 52 8.53 16.25 -10.59
CA ALA A 52 9.40 16.12 -11.74
C ALA A 52 9.97 14.70 -11.93
N GLU A 53 9.86 13.81 -10.94
CA GLU A 53 10.35 12.44 -11.08
C GLU A 53 9.31 11.45 -11.61
N ARG A 54 9.79 10.46 -12.36
CA ARG A 54 9.03 9.28 -12.75
C ARG A 54 9.41 8.12 -11.82
N VAL A 55 8.49 7.71 -10.97
CA VAL A 55 8.72 6.61 -10.01
C VAL A 55 7.95 5.38 -10.46
N ALA A 56 8.66 4.27 -10.69
CA ALA A 56 8.01 3.00 -10.96
C ALA A 56 7.55 2.37 -9.64
N TRP A 57 6.38 1.76 -9.62
CA TRP A 57 5.88 1.00 -8.48
C TRP A 57 5.45 -0.40 -8.89
N VAL A 58 5.46 -1.29 -7.91
CA VAL A 58 5.04 -2.67 -8.08
C VAL A 58 4.24 -3.12 -6.87
N TYR A 59 3.20 -3.92 -7.11
CA TYR A 59 2.50 -4.66 -6.07
C TYR A 59 2.71 -6.16 -6.30
N VAL A 60 3.35 -6.83 -5.34
CA VAL A 60 3.72 -8.24 -5.44
C VAL A 60 2.78 -9.07 -4.57
N PHE A 61 2.03 -9.99 -5.18
CA PHE A 61 1.15 -10.89 -4.44
C PHE A 61 1.96 -12.04 -3.83
N SER A 62 1.78 -12.28 -2.53
CA SER A 62 2.48 -13.33 -1.80
C SER A 62 2.08 -14.73 -2.25
N LYS A 63 0.80 -14.92 -2.61
CA LYS A 63 0.26 -16.18 -3.14
C LYS A 63 -0.94 -15.90 -4.04
N VAL A 64 -0.93 -16.51 -5.22
CA VAL A 64 -2.05 -16.52 -6.19
C VAL A 64 -2.29 -17.97 -6.58
N THR A 65 -3.53 -18.45 -6.44
CA THR A 65 -3.92 -19.84 -6.72
C THR A 65 -4.90 -19.99 -7.87
N GLU A 66 -5.58 -18.91 -8.23
CA GLU A 66 -6.56 -18.85 -9.30
C GLU A 66 -6.46 -17.51 -10.02
N GLU A 67 -7.30 -17.31 -11.03
CA GLU A 67 -7.39 -16.04 -11.74
C GLU A 67 -8.20 -15.02 -10.94
N HIS A 68 -7.69 -13.79 -10.84
CA HIS A 68 -8.37 -12.69 -10.18
C HIS A 68 -8.40 -11.45 -11.07
N THR A 69 -9.50 -10.68 -10.97
CA THR A 69 -9.59 -9.32 -11.51
C THR A 69 -9.39 -8.32 -10.38
N ILE A 70 -8.36 -7.51 -10.51
CA ILE A 70 -7.86 -6.60 -9.48
C ILE A 70 -8.12 -5.15 -9.92
N GLY A 71 -8.76 -4.37 -9.06
CA GLY A 71 -8.84 -2.92 -9.20
C GLY A 71 -7.55 -2.25 -8.74
N VAL A 72 -7.03 -1.37 -9.57
CA VAL A 72 -5.90 -0.48 -9.29
C VAL A 72 -6.44 0.94 -9.34
N ILE A 73 -6.46 1.61 -8.18
CA ILE A 73 -7.12 2.91 -8.03
C ILE A 73 -6.10 3.89 -7.45
N LEU A 74 -5.88 5.01 -8.12
CA LEU A 74 -5.12 6.14 -7.62
C LEU A 74 -6.08 7.23 -7.18
N MET A 75 -5.94 7.71 -5.95
CA MET A 75 -6.75 8.78 -5.37
C MET A 75 -5.87 9.96 -4.96
N LYS A 76 -6.39 11.17 -5.09
CA LYS A 76 -5.79 12.41 -4.55
C LYS A 76 -6.59 12.88 -3.35
N LYS A 77 -5.88 13.36 -2.32
CA LYS A 77 -6.50 13.97 -1.14
C LYS A 77 -6.82 15.43 -1.43
N GLU A 78 -8.11 15.70 -1.59
CA GLU A 78 -8.67 17.06 -1.57
C GLU A 78 -9.38 17.25 -0.21
N LEU A 79 -10.62 17.75 -0.18
CA LEU A 79 -11.47 17.66 1.02
C LEU A 79 -11.70 16.19 1.43
N VAL A 80 -11.94 15.34 0.43
CA VAL A 80 -12.06 13.88 0.55
C VAL A 80 -11.07 13.22 -0.40
N TRP A 81 -10.91 11.90 -0.29
CA TRP A 81 -10.19 11.14 -1.30
C TRP A 81 -11.02 11.09 -2.58
N VAL A 82 -10.45 11.57 -3.69
CA VAL A 82 -11.09 11.62 -5.00
C VAL A 82 -10.32 10.73 -5.96
N ASP A 83 -11.03 9.87 -6.71
CA ASP A 83 -10.42 9.01 -7.72
C ASP A 83 -9.81 9.85 -8.85
N VAL A 84 -8.51 9.68 -9.07
CA VAL A 84 -7.77 10.29 -10.18
C VAL A 84 -7.71 9.33 -11.36
N SER A 85 -7.44 8.05 -11.08
CA SER A 85 -7.46 7.01 -12.10
C SER A 85 -7.89 5.67 -11.52
N THR A 86 -8.60 4.91 -12.33
CA THR A 86 -9.05 3.55 -11.99
C THR A 86 -8.87 2.67 -13.21
N ARG A 87 -8.24 1.52 -13.00
CA ARG A 87 -8.12 0.47 -14.01
C ARG A 87 -8.24 -0.90 -13.37
N THR A 88 -8.52 -1.90 -14.19
CA THR A 88 -8.56 -3.29 -13.78
C THR A 88 -7.42 -4.06 -14.42
N GLU A 89 -6.80 -4.93 -13.65
CA GLU A 89 -5.72 -5.82 -14.07
C GLU A 89 -6.12 -7.27 -13.78
N ARG A 90 -5.69 -8.18 -14.65
CA ARG A 90 -5.87 -9.62 -14.42
C ARG A 90 -4.57 -10.21 -13.89
N ILE A 91 -4.67 -11.00 -12.82
CA ILE A 91 -3.55 -11.76 -12.27
C ILE A 91 -3.90 -13.25 -12.24
N ASP A 92 -2.88 -14.09 -12.30
CA ASP A 92 -3.02 -15.53 -12.19
C ASP A 92 -1.73 -16.16 -11.62
N VAL A 93 -1.66 -17.49 -11.66
CA VAL A 93 -0.52 -18.25 -11.14
C VAL A 93 0.81 -17.93 -11.86
N MET A 94 0.78 -17.40 -13.07
CA MET A 94 1.96 -16.98 -13.85
C MET A 94 2.26 -15.49 -13.64
N GLN A 95 1.24 -14.64 -13.59
CA GLN A 95 1.37 -13.19 -13.38
C GLN A 95 0.92 -12.80 -11.97
N LYS A 96 1.85 -12.81 -11.01
CA LYS A 96 1.60 -12.50 -9.58
C LYS A 96 1.98 -11.08 -9.19
N VAL A 97 2.11 -10.20 -10.17
CA VAL A 97 2.68 -8.86 -9.97
C VAL A 97 1.91 -7.86 -10.84
N ILE A 98 1.63 -6.69 -10.27
CA ILE A 98 1.08 -5.54 -10.99
C ILE A 98 2.11 -4.43 -10.97
N TYR A 99 2.38 -3.84 -12.14
CA TYR A 99 3.30 -2.72 -12.30
C TYR A 99 2.54 -1.44 -12.61
N GLY A 100 3.11 -0.30 -12.22
CA GLY A 100 2.64 1.01 -12.63
C GLY A 100 3.69 2.08 -12.41
N GLU A 101 3.30 3.32 -12.69
CA GLU A 101 4.18 4.48 -12.61
C GLU A 101 3.44 5.63 -11.93
N ILE A 102 4.21 6.45 -11.22
CA ILE A 102 3.81 7.74 -10.65
C ILE A 102 4.59 8.79 -11.44
N GLU A 103 3.88 9.57 -12.24
CA GLU A 103 4.45 10.62 -13.10
C GLU A 103 3.35 11.65 -13.40
N GLY A 104 3.73 12.93 -13.53
CA GLY A 104 2.82 13.99 -13.96
C GLY A 104 1.68 14.29 -12.98
N LEU A 105 1.87 13.97 -11.70
CA LEU A 105 0.92 14.29 -10.63
C LEU A 105 1.21 15.70 -10.08
N GLU A 106 0.14 16.44 -9.76
CA GLU A 106 0.26 17.72 -9.07
C GLU A 106 0.71 17.53 -7.61
N LYS A 107 1.28 18.56 -6.98
CA LYS A 107 1.58 18.59 -5.54
C LYS A 107 0.35 18.20 -4.72
N GLY A 108 0.54 17.33 -3.72
CA GLY A 108 -0.52 16.87 -2.83
C GLY A 108 -0.31 15.47 -2.28
N SER A 109 -1.21 15.02 -1.41
CA SER A 109 -1.19 13.65 -0.88
C SER A 109 -2.01 12.72 -1.77
N TYR A 110 -1.47 11.53 -2.02
CA TYR A 110 -2.08 10.52 -2.88
C TYR A 110 -2.16 9.18 -2.16
N ARG A 111 -3.05 8.32 -2.66
CA ARG A 111 -3.25 6.96 -2.18
C ARG A 111 -3.43 6.01 -3.35
N GLN A 112 -2.55 5.03 -3.47
CA GLN A 112 -2.63 3.92 -4.42
C GLN A 112 -3.27 2.71 -3.73
N LEU A 113 -4.41 2.26 -4.24
CA LEU A 113 -5.14 1.11 -3.73
C LEU A 113 -5.08 -0.07 -4.71
N ILE A 114 -4.97 -1.26 -4.12
CA ILE A 114 -5.18 -2.55 -4.78
C ILE A 114 -6.41 -3.18 -4.15
N ALA A 115 -7.44 -3.50 -4.95
CA ALA A 115 -8.70 -4.01 -4.44
C ALA A 115 -9.22 -5.19 -5.26
N GLU A 116 -9.96 -6.09 -4.63
CA GLU A 116 -10.70 -7.17 -5.30
C GLU A 116 -12.09 -7.30 -4.66
N LYS A 117 -13.15 -7.33 -5.48
CA LYS A 117 -14.54 -7.58 -5.03
C LYS A 117 -14.94 -6.69 -3.84
N GLY A 118 -14.57 -5.41 -3.89
CA GLY A 118 -14.87 -4.42 -2.84
C GLY A 118 -14.00 -4.50 -1.58
N LYS A 119 -12.98 -5.38 -1.54
CA LYS A 119 -12.02 -5.47 -0.44
C LYS A 119 -10.69 -4.85 -0.84
N ILE A 120 -10.13 -4.01 0.02
CA ILE A 120 -8.77 -3.48 -0.12
C ILE A 120 -7.79 -4.59 0.25
N LEU A 121 -6.88 -4.91 -0.67
CA LEU A 121 -5.83 -5.91 -0.49
C LEU A 121 -4.51 -5.27 -0.05
N GLY A 122 -4.27 -4.04 -0.52
CA GLY A 122 -3.09 -3.27 -0.20
C GLY A 122 -3.31 -1.78 -0.47
N GLU A 123 -2.57 -0.97 0.28
CA GLU A 123 -2.63 0.48 0.22
C GLU A 123 -1.21 1.06 0.35
N MET A 124 -0.92 2.08 -0.45
CA MET A 124 0.28 2.91 -0.34
C MET A 124 -0.15 4.37 -0.41
N GLU A 125 0.01 5.10 0.68
CA GLU A 125 -0.06 6.56 0.68
C GLU A 125 1.30 7.16 0.35
N PHE A 126 1.31 8.28 -0.35
CA PHE A 126 2.54 9.01 -0.70
C PHE A 126 2.25 10.50 -0.88
N LEU A 127 3.30 11.32 -0.78
CA LEU A 127 3.23 12.76 -1.01
C LEU A 127 3.92 13.11 -2.33
N VAL A 128 3.33 14.01 -3.11
CA VAL A 128 3.98 14.65 -4.25
C VAL A 128 4.27 16.10 -3.89
N TYR A 129 5.50 16.55 -4.12
CA TYR A 129 5.96 17.92 -3.84
C TYR A 129 6.62 18.57 -5.06
N ASN A 130 6.69 19.90 -5.06
CA ASN A 130 7.42 20.69 -6.07
C ASN A 130 8.70 21.23 -5.43
N GLU A 131 9.86 20.91 -5.99
CA GLU A 131 11.16 21.33 -5.44
C GLU A 131 11.29 22.87 -5.31
N THR A 132 10.70 23.63 -6.23
CA THR A 132 10.79 25.11 -6.26
C THR A 132 9.94 25.81 -5.20
N ASP A 133 8.89 25.17 -4.70
CA ASP A 133 7.96 25.83 -3.77
C ASP A 133 8.47 25.77 -2.32
N ASP A 134 9.29 24.77 -2.01
CA ASP A 134 9.73 24.50 -0.65
C ASP A 134 11.01 25.30 -0.29
N GLU A 135 11.86 25.65 -1.27
CA GLU A 135 13.04 26.53 -1.06
C GLU A 135 12.67 27.98 -0.71
N ASN A 136 11.53 28.48 -1.21
CA ASN A 136 11.08 29.86 -0.97
C ASN A 136 10.46 30.05 0.42
N ALA A 137 9.94 28.98 1.04
CA ALA A 137 9.36 29.05 2.39
C ALA A 137 10.40 29.30 3.49
N ASP A 138 11.65 28.83 3.28
CA ASP A 138 12.76 29.03 4.22
C ASP A 138 13.45 30.40 4.04
N ALA A 139 13.37 30.99 2.83
CA ALA A 139 13.93 32.32 2.55
C ALA A 139 13.15 33.46 3.20
N ASP A 140 11.82 33.38 3.22
CA ASP A 140 10.95 34.41 3.83
C ASP A 140 11.10 34.51 5.35
N VAL A 141 11.56 33.43 6.02
CA VAL A 141 11.83 33.41 7.47
C VAL A 141 13.19 34.04 7.81
N ALA A 142 14.14 34.00 6.87
CA ALA A 142 15.48 34.56 7.06
C ALA A 142 15.51 36.08 6.88
N GLU A 143 14.61 36.66 6.07
CA GLU A 143 14.53 38.11 5.84
C GLU A 143 13.78 38.89 6.93
N GLN A 144 13.15 38.19 7.88
CA GLN A 144 12.43 38.77 9.02
C GLN A 144 13.21 38.75 10.36
N LYS A 145 14.51 38.45 10.33
CA LYS A 145 15.41 38.55 11.50
C LYS A 145 16.46 39.65 11.32
#